data_AF-A0A067T6L7-F1
#
_entry.id   AF-A0A067T6L7-F1
#
_cell.length_a   1.000
_cell.length_b   1.000
_cell.length_c   1.000
_cell.angle_alpha   90.00
_cell.angle_beta   90.00
_cell.angle_gamma   90.00
#
_symmetry.space_group_name_H-M   'P 1'
#
loop_
_entity.id
_entity.type
_entity.pdbx_description
1 polymer ?
#
loop_
_entity_poly.entity_id
_entity_poly.type
_entity_poly.pdbx_seq_one_letter_code
_entity_poly.pdbx_strand_id
1 'polypeptide(L)'
;MTEIPNDAEVIDLTGLTDSSESEDGEELEEEAGENGEIGSEDGSDGSEIEITLNAETRAQLQKAIATVSETRLRHLLRILVESDVMIEATLTRELVTLKRGSQDVVPRWETCANCDEEYDINTFREEAECVFHPGELTLSEESFVDWDEDCHGPMDTPENRRQYPENFSWTCCEENGLSNGCVRDQHKPSVARKRKRVEE
;
A
#
# COMPACT_ATOMS: atom_id res chain seq x y z
N MET A 1 53.17 -14.00 -12.31
CA MET A 1 53.31 -12.72 -11.59
C MET A 1 52.17 -11.82 -12.03
N THR A 2 51.15 -11.73 -11.19
CA THR A 2 50.40 -10.51 -10.86
C THR A 2 49.35 -10.95 -9.85
N GLU A 3 49.54 -10.46 -8.63
CA GLU A 3 48.86 -10.82 -7.39
C GLU A 3 47.47 -10.18 -7.34
N ILE A 4 46.51 -10.89 -6.74
CA ILE A 4 45.16 -10.39 -6.44
C ILE A 4 45.21 -9.82 -5.01
N PRO A 5 44.87 -8.55 -4.77
CA PRO A 5 44.77 -8.02 -3.41
C PRO A 5 43.51 -8.52 -2.70
N ASN A 6 43.74 -9.11 -1.52
CA ASN A 6 42.77 -9.42 -0.48
C ASN A 6 42.28 -8.12 0.17
N ASP A 7 40.97 -7.92 0.27
CA ASP A 7 40.35 -7.15 1.35
C ASP A 7 38.96 -7.74 1.62
N ALA A 8 38.92 -8.70 2.55
CA ALA A 8 37.70 -9.17 3.17
C ALA A 8 37.78 -8.75 4.64
N GLU A 9 37.06 -7.69 5.01
CA GLU A 9 36.86 -7.31 6.40
C GLU A 9 35.95 -8.34 7.07
N VAL A 10 36.55 -9.11 7.99
CA VAL A 10 35.86 -10.08 8.85
C VAL A 10 35.43 -9.32 10.10
N ILE A 11 34.12 -9.16 10.30
CA ILE A 11 33.58 -8.56 11.52
C ILE A 11 33.36 -9.69 12.54
N ASP A 12 34.16 -9.67 13.59
CA ASP A 12 34.11 -10.55 14.76
C ASP A 12 32.93 -10.15 15.67
N LEU A 13 31.99 -11.08 15.89
CA LEU A 13 30.84 -10.93 16.79
C LEU A 13 30.89 -11.94 17.93
N THR A 14 32.07 -12.15 18.51
CA THR A 14 32.19 -12.88 19.77
C THR A 14 32.38 -11.94 20.95
N GLY A 15 31.34 -11.83 21.77
CA GLY A 15 31.48 -11.41 23.16
C GLY A 15 30.58 -10.25 23.56
N LEU A 16 29.38 -10.58 24.03
CA LEU A 16 28.91 -10.20 25.37
C LEU A 16 27.84 -11.20 25.82
N THR A 17 28.28 -12.14 26.65
CA THR A 17 27.44 -12.99 27.52
C THR A 17 27.63 -12.50 28.95
N ASP A 18 26.56 -12.22 29.69
CA ASP A 18 26.36 -12.60 31.10
C ASP A 18 24.91 -12.22 31.50
N SER A 19 24.03 -13.19 31.73
CA SER A 19 23.71 -13.82 33.04
C SER A 19 22.94 -12.93 34.00
N SER A 20 21.72 -13.33 34.39
CA SER A 20 21.46 -13.85 35.74
C SER A 20 19.98 -14.17 35.93
N GLU A 21 19.71 -15.41 36.28
CA GLU A 21 18.46 -15.91 36.87
C GLU A 21 18.37 -15.47 38.34
N SER A 22 17.16 -15.19 38.84
CA SER A 22 16.80 -15.36 40.26
C SER A 22 15.28 -15.51 40.41
N GLU A 23 14.90 -16.57 41.12
CA GLU A 23 13.56 -16.95 41.57
C GLU A 23 13.14 -16.17 42.84
N ASP A 24 11.95 -16.49 43.35
CA ASP A 24 11.34 -16.14 44.65
C ASP A 24 10.78 -14.71 44.75
N GLY A 25 9.54 -14.45 45.19
CA GLY A 25 8.71 -15.16 46.16
C GLY A 25 8.36 -14.15 47.26
N GLU A 26 7.07 -13.81 47.41
CA GLU A 26 6.36 -13.56 48.69
C GLU A 26 5.09 -12.71 48.50
N GLU A 27 3.98 -13.34 48.88
CA GLU A 27 2.68 -12.75 49.18
C GLU A 27 2.78 -11.96 50.50
N LEU A 28 2.21 -10.76 50.55
CA LEU A 28 1.80 -10.14 51.82
C LEU A 28 0.44 -9.46 51.66
N GLU A 29 -0.48 -9.94 52.47
CA GLU A 29 -1.85 -9.47 52.71
C GLU A 29 -1.89 -8.27 53.66
N GLU A 30 -3.00 -7.52 53.54
CA GLU A 30 -3.67 -6.67 54.54
C GLU A 30 -2.92 -5.39 55.01
N GLU A 31 -3.57 -4.22 55.01
CA GLU A 31 -4.45 -3.80 56.11
C GLU A 31 -5.38 -2.64 55.73
N ALA A 32 -6.49 -2.60 56.44
CA ALA A 32 -7.61 -1.68 56.31
C ALA A 32 -7.30 -0.25 56.77
N GLY A 33 -7.92 0.73 56.11
CA GLY A 33 -8.00 2.12 56.54
C GLY A 33 -9.40 2.68 56.31
N GLU A 34 -10.11 2.89 57.41
CA GLU A 34 -11.49 3.39 57.51
C GLU A 34 -11.63 4.90 57.17
N ASN A 35 -12.77 5.22 56.55
CA ASN A 35 -13.59 6.44 56.67
C ASN A 35 -12.98 7.84 56.46
N GLY A 36 -13.43 8.47 55.38
CA GLY A 36 -13.44 9.93 55.18
C GLY A 36 -14.52 10.33 54.18
N GLU A 37 -15.77 10.41 54.63
CA GLU A 37 -16.90 10.98 53.89
C GLU A 37 -16.73 12.50 53.79
N ILE A 38 -16.47 13.02 52.57
CA ILE A 38 -16.60 14.45 52.27
C ILE A 38 -17.20 14.61 50.86
N GLY A 39 -18.42 15.15 50.83
CA GLY A 39 -18.82 16.24 49.93
C GLY A 39 -18.92 15.91 48.44
N SER A 40 -20.14 15.67 48.00
CA SER A 40 -20.53 15.73 46.59
C SER A 40 -20.34 17.15 46.05
N GLU A 41 -19.40 17.32 45.12
CA GLU A 41 -19.36 18.47 44.22
C GLU A 41 -19.47 17.95 42.79
N ASP A 42 -20.67 18.12 42.25
CA ASP A 42 -21.03 17.90 40.85
C ASP A 42 -20.23 18.86 39.97
N GLY A 43 -19.03 18.43 39.61
CA GLY A 43 -18.25 18.94 38.50
C GLY A 43 -18.19 17.86 37.45
N SER A 44 -18.99 17.99 36.39
CA SER A 44 -18.82 17.27 35.14
C SER A 44 -17.48 17.69 34.51
N ASP A 45 -16.40 17.18 35.11
CA ASP A 45 -15.05 17.26 34.61
C ASP A 45 -15.01 16.40 33.35
N GLY A 46 -14.80 17.04 32.20
CA GLY A 46 -14.65 16.36 30.92
C GLY A 46 -13.36 15.56 30.98
N SER A 47 -13.43 14.35 31.53
CA SER A 47 -12.30 13.45 31.61
C SER A 47 -11.77 13.24 30.19
N GLU A 48 -10.62 13.84 29.91
CA GLU A 48 -9.80 13.47 28.77
C GLU A 48 -9.53 11.98 28.92
N ILE A 49 -10.21 11.15 28.13
CA ILE A 49 -9.96 9.72 28.09
C ILE A 49 -8.54 9.57 27.52
N GLU A 50 -7.56 9.41 28.39
CA GLU A 50 -6.18 9.12 28.01
C GLU A 50 -6.10 7.73 27.38
N ILE A 51 -5.98 7.69 26.06
CA ILE A 51 -5.80 6.44 25.33
C ILE A 51 -4.39 5.95 25.59
N THR A 52 -4.25 4.88 26.38
CA THR A 52 -2.94 4.28 26.65
C THR A 52 -2.40 3.56 25.40
N LEU A 53 -1.12 3.76 25.09
CA LEU A 53 -0.45 3.10 23.97
C LEU A 53 -0.07 1.67 24.37
N ASN A 54 -0.86 0.70 23.94
CA ASN A 54 -0.69 -0.71 24.28
C ASN A 54 -0.99 -1.61 23.06
N ALA A 55 -0.94 -2.93 23.25
CA ALA A 55 -1.17 -3.88 22.17
C ALA A 55 -2.62 -3.82 21.62
N GLU A 56 -3.59 -3.59 22.48
CA GLU A 56 -5.00 -3.49 22.11
C GLU A 56 -5.27 -2.21 21.29
N THR A 57 -4.79 -1.06 21.76
CA THR A 57 -4.95 0.21 21.04
C THR A 57 -4.20 0.21 19.71
N ARG A 58 -3.06 -0.48 19.62
CA ARG A 58 -2.37 -0.72 18.34
C ARG A 58 -3.20 -1.57 17.37
N ALA A 59 -3.84 -2.65 17.85
CA ALA A 59 -4.69 -3.49 17.01
C ALA A 59 -5.92 -2.72 16.50
N GLN A 60 -6.54 -1.92 17.37
CA GLN A 60 -7.65 -1.04 16.96
C GLN A 60 -7.19 0.03 15.96
N LEU A 61 -5.99 0.60 16.14
CA LEU A 61 -5.41 1.54 15.19
C LEU A 61 -5.18 0.90 13.81
N GLN A 62 -4.64 -0.32 13.76
CA GLN A 62 -4.47 -1.05 12.50
C GLN A 62 -5.80 -1.29 11.78
N LYS A 63 -6.85 -1.65 12.54
CA LYS A 63 -8.20 -1.81 11.98
C LYS A 63 -8.77 -0.48 11.47
N ALA A 64 -8.50 0.63 12.17
CA ALA A 64 -8.89 1.95 11.72
C ALA A 64 -8.18 2.34 10.42
N ILE A 65 -6.87 2.08 10.30
CA ILE A 65 -6.09 2.32 9.09
C ILE A 65 -6.64 1.53 7.89
N ALA A 66 -7.09 0.29 8.11
CA ALA A 66 -7.65 -0.54 7.04
C ALA A 66 -9.03 -0.10 6.53
N THR A 67 -9.79 0.65 7.33
CA THR A 67 -11.19 1.02 7.01
C THR A 67 -11.37 2.51 6.70
N VAL A 68 -10.41 3.35 7.05
CA VAL A 68 -10.45 4.79 6.79
C VAL A 68 -10.23 5.09 5.30
N SER A 69 -10.81 6.19 4.82
CA SER A 69 -10.63 6.61 3.42
C SER A 69 -9.20 7.05 3.11
N GLU A 70 -8.76 6.81 1.87
CA GLU A 70 -7.45 7.23 1.38
C GLU A 70 -7.23 8.74 1.50
N THR A 71 -8.26 9.56 1.26
CA THR A 71 -8.18 11.01 1.40
C THR A 71 -7.80 11.43 2.81
N ARG A 72 -8.37 10.74 3.82
CA ARG A 72 -8.05 11.00 5.22
C ARG A 72 -6.65 10.50 5.58
N LEU A 73 -6.23 9.34 5.08
CA LEU A 73 -4.84 8.85 5.25
C LEU A 73 -3.83 9.84 4.66
N ARG A 74 -4.05 10.29 3.42
CA ARG A 74 -3.19 11.29 2.76
C ARG A 74 -3.11 12.59 3.56
N HIS A 75 -4.22 13.04 4.15
CA HIS A 75 -4.23 14.23 4.99
C HIS A 75 -3.43 14.03 6.29
N LEU A 76 -3.64 12.91 6.99
CA LEU A 76 -2.89 12.59 8.21
C LEU A 76 -1.38 12.46 7.95
N LEU A 77 -1.00 11.82 6.83
CA LEU A 77 0.41 11.71 6.45
C LEU A 77 1.05 13.07 6.24
N ARG A 78 0.37 14.04 5.60
CA ARG A 78 0.90 15.42 5.45
C ARG A 78 1.16 16.07 6.81
N ILE A 79 0.21 15.96 7.74
CA ILE A 79 0.37 16.49 9.10
C ILE A 79 1.58 15.84 9.78
N LEU A 80 1.71 14.51 9.67
CA LEU A 80 2.83 13.79 10.29
C LEU A 80 4.19 14.20 9.70
N VAL A 81 4.28 14.38 8.37
CA VAL A 81 5.50 14.88 7.69
C VAL A 81 5.87 16.27 8.17
N GLU A 82 4.90 17.16 8.36
CA GLU A 82 5.16 18.52 8.85
C GLU A 82 5.60 18.54 10.33
N SER A 83 5.18 17.54 11.12
CA SER A 83 5.44 17.49 12.56
C SER A 83 6.68 16.68 12.96
N ASP A 84 7.09 15.68 12.19
CA ASP A 84 8.10 14.69 12.59
C ASP A 84 9.10 14.40 11.45
N VAL A 85 10.37 14.74 11.70
CA VAL A 85 11.48 14.58 10.74
C VAL A 85 11.79 13.11 10.44
N MET A 86 11.57 12.20 11.39
CA MET A 86 11.79 10.77 11.16
C MET A 86 10.73 10.21 10.21
N ILE A 87 9.49 10.69 10.30
CA ILE A 87 8.44 10.34 9.34
C ILE A 87 8.75 10.93 7.96
N GLU A 88 9.16 12.20 7.88
CA GLU A 88 9.60 12.83 6.62
C GLU A 88 10.73 12.04 5.96
N ALA A 89 11.78 11.70 6.71
CA ALA A 89 12.93 10.95 6.20
C ALA A 89 12.56 9.52 5.77
N THR A 90 11.61 8.88 6.45
CA THR A 90 11.12 7.55 6.09
C THR A 90 10.30 7.61 4.81
N LEU A 91 9.32 8.50 4.73
CA LEU A 91 8.47 8.64 3.55
C LEU A 91 9.23 9.14 2.32
N THR A 92 10.25 9.98 2.49
CA THR A 92 11.11 10.42 1.38
C THR A 92 11.85 9.23 0.76
N ARG A 93 12.31 8.27 1.57
CA ARG A 93 12.98 7.05 1.07
C ARG A 93 12.02 6.10 0.34
N GLU A 94 10.78 6.02 0.80
CA GLU A 94 9.79 5.08 0.26
C GLU A 94 8.98 5.63 -0.93
N LEU A 95 8.68 6.93 -0.96
CA LEU A 95 7.74 7.52 -1.92
C LEU A 95 8.40 8.39 -2.99
N VAL A 96 9.67 8.78 -2.80
CA VAL A 96 10.37 9.72 -3.66
C VAL A 96 11.64 9.07 -4.20
N THR A 97 12.00 9.41 -5.43
CA THR A 97 13.24 8.94 -6.05
C THR A 97 13.82 9.96 -7.02
N LEU A 98 15.04 9.74 -7.49
CA LEU A 98 15.70 10.61 -8.47
C LEU A 98 15.56 10.03 -9.87
N LYS A 99 15.01 10.81 -10.80
CA LYS A 99 14.87 10.35 -12.19
C LYS A 99 16.25 10.13 -12.83
N ARG A 100 16.47 8.93 -13.39
CA ARG A 100 17.67 8.62 -14.19
C ARG A 100 17.79 9.61 -15.36
N GLY A 101 18.98 10.22 -15.49
CA GLY A 101 19.31 11.16 -16.56
C GLY A 101 19.20 12.63 -16.18
N SER A 102 18.14 13.06 -15.48
CA SER A 102 17.96 14.48 -15.08
C SER A 102 18.24 14.77 -13.61
N GLN A 103 18.29 13.74 -12.75
CA GLN A 103 18.41 13.90 -11.29
C GLN A 103 17.25 14.71 -10.66
N ASP A 104 16.12 14.82 -11.34
CA ASP A 104 14.92 15.46 -10.79
C ASP A 104 14.31 14.59 -9.69
N VAL A 105 13.90 15.22 -8.59
CA VAL A 105 13.13 14.59 -7.51
C VAL A 105 11.70 14.35 -8.01
N VAL A 106 11.28 13.09 -8.04
CA VAL A 106 9.99 12.65 -8.59
C VAL A 106 9.35 11.58 -7.70
N PRO A 107 8.02 11.35 -7.79
CA PRO A 107 7.39 10.19 -7.17
C PRO A 107 8.05 8.90 -7.65
N ARG A 108 8.25 7.97 -6.72
CA ARG A 108 8.88 6.67 -6.98
C ARG A 108 7.96 5.73 -7.76
N TRP A 109 6.68 5.77 -7.44
CA TRP A 109 5.66 4.89 -7.97
C TRP A 109 4.85 5.59 -9.05
N GLU A 110 4.62 4.93 -10.18
CA GLU A 110 3.74 5.36 -11.26
C GLU A 110 2.78 4.23 -11.63
N THR A 111 1.59 4.59 -12.13
CA THR A 111 0.60 3.62 -12.65
C THR A 111 0.70 3.54 -14.17
N CYS A 112 0.73 2.31 -14.69
CA CYS A 112 0.79 2.06 -16.12
C CYS A 112 -0.55 2.38 -16.81
N ALA A 113 -0.51 3.13 -17.91
CA ALA A 113 -1.69 3.48 -18.71
C ALA A 113 -2.32 2.29 -19.46
N ASN A 114 -1.61 1.18 -19.57
CA ASN A 114 -2.00 0.02 -20.37
C ASN A 114 -2.53 -1.13 -19.51
N CYS A 115 -1.83 -1.48 -18.42
CA CYS A 115 -2.18 -2.60 -17.54
C CYS A 115 -2.68 -2.15 -16.15
N ASP A 116 -2.68 -0.85 -15.86
CA ASP A 116 -3.08 -0.27 -14.56
C ASP A 116 -2.25 -0.72 -13.34
N GLU A 117 -1.15 -1.45 -13.56
CA GLU A 117 -0.24 -1.86 -12.48
C GLU A 117 0.66 -0.71 -12.03
N GLU A 118 0.91 -0.65 -10.72
CA GLU A 118 1.87 0.27 -10.12
C GLU A 118 3.30 -0.25 -10.27
N TYR A 119 4.21 0.62 -10.67
CA TYR A 119 5.61 0.29 -10.89
C TYR A 119 6.56 1.35 -10.35
N ASP A 120 7.68 0.89 -9.76
CA ASP A 120 8.83 1.74 -9.45
C ASP A 120 9.52 2.20 -10.73
N ILE A 121 9.61 3.52 -10.93
CA ILE A 121 10.20 4.15 -12.13
C ILE A 121 11.71 3.93 -12.24
N ASN A 122 12.39 3.55 -11.15
CA ASN A 122 13.84 3.42 -11.09
C ASN A 122 14.32 1.97 -11.08
N THR A 123 13.40 1.02 -11.02
CA THR A 123 13.70 -0.40 -11.19
C THR A 123 13.97 -0.70 -12.67
N PHE A 124 15.04 -1.44 -12.95
CA PHE A 124 15.29 -1.94 -14.30
C PHE A 124 14.27 -3.03 -14.62
N ARG A 125 13.54 -2.86 -15.72
CA ARG A 125 12.45 -3.73 -16.14
C ARG A 125 12.71 -4.28 -17.52
N GLU A 126 12.18 -5.47 -17.79
CA GLU A 126 12.28 -6.11 -19.08
C GLU A 126 11.32 -5.45 -20.09
N GLU A 127 11.68 -5.46 -21.37
CA GLU A 127 10.91 -4.75 -22.42
C GLU A 127 9.50 -5.31 -22.65
N ALA A 128 9.18 -6.49 -22.11
CA ALA A 128 7.93 -7.21 -22.34
C ALA A 128 7.17 -7.53 -21.02
N GLU A 129 7.43 -6.77 -19.96
CA GLU A 129 6.79 -6.96 -18.65
C GLU A 129 5.33 -6.50 -18.63
N CYS A 130 4.97 -5.43 -19.34
CA CYS A 130 3.60 -4.92 -19.36
C CYS A 130 2.75 -5.75 -20.33
N VAL A 131 1.79 -6.50 -19.79
CA VAL A 131 0.88 -7.36 -20.56
C VAL A 131 -0.54 -6.78 -20.51
N PHE A 132 -1.13 -6.46 -21.66
CA PHE A 132 -2.44 -5.80 -21.71
C PHE A 132 -3.20 -6.08 -23.01
N HIS A 133 -4.49 -5.76 -22.99
CA HIS A 133 -5.36 -5.77 -24.17
C HIS A 133 -5.53 -4.33 -24.67
N PRO A 134 -5.08 -3.98 -25.88
CA PRO A 134 -5.30 -2.64 -26.44
C PRO A 134 -6.72 -2.44 -27.00
N GLY A 135 -7.49 -3.52 -27.13
CA GLY A 135 -8.87 -3.49 -27.58
C GLY A 135 -9.85 -3.16 -26.46
N GLU A 136 -11.13 -3.15 -26.81
CA GLU A 136 -12.22 -3.02 -25.86
C GLU A 136 -12.83 -4.40 -25.59
N LEU A 137 -13.31 -4.63 -24.38
CA LEU A 137 -14.05 -5.84 -24.05
C LEU A 137 -15.49 -5.67 -24.56
N THR A 138 -15.96 -6.54 -25.45
CA THR A 138 -17.29 -6.45 -26.09
C THR A 138 -18.13 -7.69 -25.83
N LEU A 139 -19.45 -7.54 -25.81
CA LEU A 139 -20.39 -8.64 -25.64
C LEU A 139 -20.22 -9.69 -26.76
N SER A 140 -20.14 -10.96 -26.39
CA SER A 140 -20.27 -12.08 -27.33
C SER A 140 -21.68 -12.64 -27.25
N GLU A 141 -22.57 -12.24 -28.17
CA GLU A 141 -23.97 -12.70 -28.21
C GLU A 141 -24.05 -14.24 -28.28
N GLU A 142 -23.12 -14.88 -28.98
CA GLU A 142 -23.03 -16.34 -29.10
C GLU A 142 -22.74 -17.05 -27.78
N SER A 143 -22.18 -16.34 -26.79
CA SER A 143 -21.88 -16.88 -25.47
C SER A 143 -23.06 -16.77 -24.50
N PHE A 144 -24.04 -15.92 -24.81
CA PHE A 144 -25.27 -15.71 -24.03
C PHE A 144 -26.47 -16.48 -24.61
N VAL A 145 -26.27 -17.76 -24.92
CA VAL A 145 -27.25 -18.59 -25.67
C VAL A 145 -28.64 -18.67 -25.01
N ASP A 146 -28.69 -18.68 -23.67
CA ASP A 146 -29.94 -18.81 -22.89
C ASP A 146 -30.42 -17.47 -22.31
N TRP A 147 -29.85 -16.34 -22.73
CA TRP A 147 -30.20 -15.04 -22.17
C TRP A 147 -31.41 -14.41 -22.86
N ASP A 148 -32.46 -14.15 -22.08
CA ASP A 148 -33.63 -13.40 -22.49
C ASP A 148 -33.62 -12.02 -21.84
N GLU A 149 -33.42 -10.95 -22.63
CA GLU A 149 -33.36 -9.58 -22.11
C GLU A 149 -34.69 -9.09 -21.52
N ASP A 150 -35.83 -9.63 -21.96
CA ASP A 150 -37.13 -9.28 -21.39
C ASP A 150 -37.31 -9.84 -19.97
N CYS A 151 -36.61 -10.94 -19.65
CA CYS A 151 -36.63 -11.58 -18.32
C CYS A 151 -35.45 -11.17 -17.43
N HIS A 152 -34.25 -11.02 -18.01
CA HIS A 152 -32.98 -10.86 -17.31
C HIS A 152 -32.38 -9.45 -17.44
N GLY A 153 -32.97 -8.58 -18.26
CA GLY A 153 -32.43 -7.25 -18.55
C GLY A 153 -31.30 -7.28 -19.58
N PRO A 154 -30.65 -6.13 -19.83
CA PRO A 154 -29.65 -6.01 -20.90
C PRO A 154 -28.44 -6.92 -20.68
N MET A 155 -27.93 -7.52 -21.76
CA MET A 155 -26.76 -8.42 -21.68
C MET A 155 -25.48 -7.67 -21.33
N ASP A 156 -25.26 -6.49 -21.93
CA ASP A 156 -24.07 -5.68 -21.70
C ASP A 156 -24.28 -4.72 -20.51
N THR A 157 -23.94 -5.19 -19.31
CA THR A 157 -23.92 -4.38 -18.09
C THR A 157 -22.59 -4.52 -17.35
N PRO A 158 -22.17 -3.51 -16.55
CA PRO A 158 -20.99 -3.63 -15.70
C PRO A 158 -21.07 -4.81 -14.72
N GLU A 159 -22.27 -5.20 -14.31
CA GLU A 159 -22.47 -6.36 -13.44
C GLU A 159 -22.22 -7.66 -14.20
N ASN A 160 -22.81 -7.83 -15.39
CA ASN A 160 -22.59 -9.02 -16.22
C ASN A 160 -21.13 -9.16 -16.66
N ARG A 161 -20.45 -8.05 -16.96
CA ARG A 161 -19.01 -8.04 -17.27
C ARG A 161 -18.14 -8.56 -16.12
N ARG A 162 -18.55 -8.36 -14.87
CA ARG A 162 -17.86 -8.88 -13.68
C ARG A 162 -18.23 -10.33 -13.37
N GLN A 163 -19.51 -10.68 -13.54
CA GLN A 163 -20.02 -12.01 -13.19
C GLN A 163 -19.71 -13.07 -14.26
N TYR A 164 -19.73 -12.69 -15.53
CA TYR A 164 -19.57 -13.57 -16.69
C TYR A 164 -18.51 -13.04 -17.66
N PRO A 165 -17.28 -12.73 -17.21
CA PRO A 165 -16.23 -12.19 -18.08
C PRO A 165 -15.93 -13.09 -19.28
N GLU A 166 -16.15 -14.40 -19.18
CA GLU A 166 -15.99 -15.38 -20.25
C GLU A 166 -16.95 -15.19 -21.43
N ASN A 167 -18.09 -14.52 -21.22
CA ASN A 167 -19.08 -14.23 -22.25
C ASN A 167 -18.82 -12.88 -22.96
N PHE A 168 -17.70 -12.24 -22.66
CA PHE A 168 -17.23 -11.06 -23.35
C PHE A 168 -15.89 -11.36 -24.01
N SER A 169 -15.65 -10.79 -25.18
CA SER A 169 -14.43 -10.99 -25.97
C SER A 169 -13.73 -9.68 -26.24
N TRP A 170 -12.40 -9.70 -26.19
CA TRP A 170 -11.56 -8.54 -26.49
C TRP A 170 -11.48 -8.32 -28.00
N THR A 171 -11.70 -7.09 -28.46
CA THR A 171 -11.63 -6.76 -29.89
C THR A 171 -10.23 -6.87 -30.50
N CYS A 172 -9.18 -6.98 -29.68
CA CYS A 172 -7.79 -7.07 -30.16
C CYS A 172 -7.31 -8.48 -30.48
N CYS A 173 -7.85 -9.52 -29.82
CA CYS A 173 -7.40 -10.91 -30.00
C CYS A 173 -8.53 -11.94 -29.98
N GLU A 174 -9.77 -11.50 -29.80
CA GLU A 174 -10.97 -12.35 -29.71
C GLU A 174 -10.98 -13.32 -28.51
N GLU A 175 -9.97 -13.25 -27.65
CA GLU A 175 -9.95 -13.99 -26.38
C GLU A 175 -10.96 -13.39 -25.40
N ASN A 176 -11.44 -14.20 -24.45
CA ASN A 176 -12.47 -13.79 -23.52
C ASN A 176 -11.95 -12.89 -22.38
N GLY A 177 -12.85 -12.35 -21.56
CA GLY A 177 -12.51 -11.45 -20.45
C GLY A 177 -11.63 -12.06 -19.34
N LEU A 178 -11.42 -13.38 -19.32
CA LEU A 178 -10.51 -14.06 -18.39
C LEU A 178 -9.08 -14.19 -18.93
N SER A 179 -8.86 -13.87 -20.21
CA SER A 179 -7.54 -13.95 -20.83
C SER A 179 -6.58 -12.88 -20.31
N ASN A 180 -5.30 -13.26 -20.21
CA ASN A 180 -4.22 -12.29 -20.03
C ASN A 180 -4.07 -11.43 -21.29
N GLY A 181 -3.51 -10.23 -21.14
CA GLY A 181 -3.29 -9.32 -22.26
C GLY A 181 -2.56 -9.96 -23.47
N CYS A 182 -3.03 -9.64 -24.67
CA CYS A 182 -2.45 -10.18 -25.91
C CYS A 182 -1.21 -9.42 -26.40
N VAL A 183 -0.97 -8.20 -25.88
CA VAL A 183 0.20 -7.38 -26.21
C VAL A 183 1.17 -7.33 -25.03
N ARG A 184 2.46 -7.45 -25.34
CA ARG A 184 3.55 -7.25 -24.39
C ARG A 184 4.39 -6.05 -24.82
N ASP A 185 4.58 -5.09 -23.92
CA ASP A 185 5.34 -3.86 -24.16
C ASP A 185 5.99 -3.39 -22.85
N GLN A 186 6.63 -2.22 -22.86
CA GLN A 186 7.06 -1.50 -21.67
C GLN A 186 5.88 -0.78 -21.01
N HIS A 187 5.91 -0.67 -19.68
CA HIS A 187 4.95 0.16 -18.94
C HIS A 187 5.03 1.62 -19.42
N LYS A 188 3.87 2.26 -19.56
CA LYS A 188 3.74 3.66 -19.98
C LYS A 188 3.07 4.47 -18.87
N PRO A 189 3.59 5.65 -18.49
CA PRO A 189 2.97 6.44 -17.45
C PRO A 189 1.59 6.94 -17.87
N SER A 190 0.60 6.80 -16.97
CA SER A 190 -0.78 7.29 -17.18
C SER A 190 -0.87 8.83 -17.32
N VAL A 191 0.02 9.57 -16.65
CA VAL A 191 0.08 11.03 -16.79
C VAL A 191 1.06 11.45 -17.88
N ALA A 192 0.55 12.07 -18.96
CA ALA A 192 1.37 12.67 -20.00
C ALA A 192 2.21 13.83 -19.43
N ARG A 193 3.50 13.59 -19.16
CA ARG A 193 4.43 14.65 -18.75
C ARG A 193 4.69 15.57 -19.96
N LYS A 194 4.12 16.79 -19.95
CA LYS A 194 4.37 17.80 -20.98
C LYS A 194 5.88 18.05 -21.09
N ARG A 195 6.49 17.68 -22.22
CA ARG A 195 7.87 18.07 -22.53
C ARG A 195 7.89 19.58 -22.77
N LYS A 196 8.55 20.33 -21.89
CA LYS A 196 8.83 21.75 -22.14
C LYS A 196 9.86 21.80 -23.28
N ARG A 197 9.42 22.24 -24.47
CA ARG A 197 10.33 22.49 -25.60
C ARG A 197 11.27 23.62 -25.17
N VAL A 198 12.57 23.32 -25.11
CA VAL A 198 13.59 24.37 -25.06
C VAL A 198 13.63 24.94 -26.47
N GLU A 199 13.20 26.20 -26.62
CA GLU A 199 13.43 26.97 -27.84
C GLU A 199 14.88 27.45 -27.79
N GLU A 200 15.67 27.09 -28.82
CA GLU A 200 17.00 27.65 -29.11
C GLU A 200 16.88 29.07 -29.67
#